data_AF-A0A7W9BFH0-F1
#
_entry.id   AF-A0A7W9BFH0-F1
#
_cell.length_a   1.000
_cell.length_b   1.000
_cell.length_c   1.000
_cell.angle_alpha   90.00
_cell.angle_beta   90.00
_cell.angle_gamma   90.00
#
_symmetry.space_group_name_H-M   'P 1'
#
loop_
_entity.id
_entity.type
_entity.pdbx_description
1 polymer ?
#
loop_
_entity_poly.entity_id
_entity_poly.type
_entity_poly.pdbx_seq_one_letter_code
_entity_poly.pdbx_strand_id
1 'polypeptide(L)'
;MLILPFLLLQASGQPQAVEPSPDVVVKGQHLSKLRLDISIDGDFLMDCRVAVSSGDTFIDSQACRAADVCVRRGMRTSSRLLACIDHRIALAVSRHDATKSKN
;
A
#
# COMPACT_ATOMS: atom_id res chain seq x y z
N MET A 1 19.01 43.26 -34.52
CA MET A 1 18.87 42.62 -33.19
C MET A 1 17.39 42.33 -32.98
N LEU A 2 17.01 41.04 -32.88
CA LEU A 2 15.71 40.50 -32.43
C LEU A 2 14.47 40.90 -33.28
N ILE A 3 13.45 40.08 -33.60
CA ILE A 3 12.72 39.07 -32.81
C ILE A 3 12.07 38.06 -33.80
N LEU A 4 12.28 36.76 -33.58
CA LEU A 4 11.40 35.68 -34.04
C LEU A 4 10.27 35.52 -33.01
N PRO A 5 9.02 35.24 -33.42
CA PRO A 5 8.33 34.14 -32.72
C PRO A 5 7.61 33.22 -33.71
N PHE A 6 7.96 31.93 -33.74
CA PHE A 6 7.40 30.86 -32.89
C PHE A 6 5.91 30.63 -33.18
N LEU A 7 5.58 29.75 -34.11
CA LEU A 7 5.40 28.29 -33.95
C LEU A 7 4.12 27.90 -33.18
N LEU A 8 3.25 27.21 -33.94
CA LEU A 8 2.50 26.01 -33.55
C LEU A 8 1.53 26.13 -32.37
N LEU A 9 0.29 26.45 -32.72
CA LEU A 9 -0.89 26.15 -31.91
C LEU A 9 -1.19 24.64 -31.99
N GLN A 10 -0.51 23.85 -31.18
CA GLN A 10 -0.86 22.45 -30.93
C GLN A 10 -1.99 22.41 -29.90
N ALA A 11 -3.21 22.09 -30.37
CA ALA A 11 -4.35 21.77 -29.52
C ALA A 11 -4.10 20.42 -28.84
N SER A 12 -3.47 20.44 -27.67
CA SER A 12 -3.39 19.27 -26.79
C SER A 12 -4.74 19.06 -26.11
N GLY A 13 -5.49 18.05 -26.59
CA GLY A 13 -6.59 17.46 -25.84
C GLY A 13 -6.09 16.99 -24.48
N GLN A 14 -6.57 17.62 -23.42
CA GLN A 14 -6.27 17.20 -22.06
C GLN A 14 -7.04 15.90 -21.77
N PRO A 15 -6.36 14.79 -21.41
CA PRO A 15 -7.03 13.69 -20.75
C PRO A 15 -7.62 14.25 -19.45
N GLN A 16 -8.92 14.02 -19.25
CA GLN A 16 -9.60 14.42 -18.02
C GLN A 16 -8.83 13.83 -16.84
N ALA A 17 -8.24 14.71 -16.05
CA ALA A 17 -7.69 14.36 -14.76
C ALA A 17 -8.84 13.79 -13.94
N VAL A 18 -8.77 12.48 -13.67
CA VAL A 18 -9.59 11.84 -12.65
C VAL A 18 -9.25 12.56 -11.35
N GLU A 19 -10.19 13.37 -10.86
CA GLU A 19 -10.00 14.09 -9.60
C GLU A 19 -9.75 13.06 -8.49
N PRO A 20 -8.63 13.17 -7.75
CA PRO A 20 -8.43 12.34 -6.58
C PRO A 20 -9.48 12.75 -5.55
N SER A 21 -10.52 11.93 -5.41
CA SER A 21 -11.50 12.05 -4.33
C SER A 21 -10.74 12.28 -3.01
N PRO A 22 -11.02 13.38 -2.28
CA PRO A 22 -10.32 13.72 -1.06
C PRO A 22 -10.86 12.87 0.10
N ASP A 23 -10.73 11.55 0.02
CA ASP A 23 -11.18 10.66 1.10
C ASP A 23 -10.51 9.27 1.10
N VAL A 24 -9.23 9.18 0.72
CA VAL A 24 -8.36 8.05 1.12
C VAL A 24 -6.91 8.51 1.27
N VAL A 25 -6.67 9.57 2.05
CA VAL A 25 -5.33 9.91 2.57
C VAL A 25 -5.32 9.72 4.08
N VAL A 26 -5.77 8.56 4.55
CA VAL A 26 -5.53 8.08 5.90
C VAL A 26 -5.19 6.61 5.78
N LYS A 27 -3.91 6.29 5.55
CA LYS A 27 -3.31 4.93 5.70
C LYS A 27 -1.85 4.81 5.25
N GLY A 28 -1.21 5.90 4.84
CA GLY A 28 0.25 5.91 4.70
C GLY A 28 0.99 5.98 6.04
N GLN A 29 0.33 6.39 7.13
CA GLN A 29 1.00 6.72 8.41
C GLN A 29 1.00 5.60 9.45
N HIS A 30 0.01 4.68 9.41
CA HIS A 30 -0.11 3.60 10.41
C HIS A 30 0.88 2.46 10.19
N LEU A 31 1.23 2.16 8.93
CA LEU A 31 2.24 1.15 8.59
C LEU A 31 3.66 1.63 8.91
N SER A 32 3.91 2.94 8.94
CA SER A 32 5.26 3.49 9.20
C SER A 32 5.83 3.07 10.56
N LYS A 33 4.95 2.71 11.51
CA LYS A 33 5.33 2.24 12.85
C LYS A 33 5.31 0.72 12.99
N LEU A 34 4.58 0.01 12.12
CA LEU A 34 4.47 -1.44 12.18
C LEU A 34 5.82 -2.08 11.83
N ARG A 35 6.36 -2.90 12.73
CA ARG A 35 7.54 -3.73 12.44
C ARG A 35 7.22 -5.19 12.67
N LEU A 36 7.66 -6.04 11.75
CA LEU A 36 7.44 -7.47 11.78
C LEU A 36 8.79 -8.18 11.84
N ASP A 37 8.90 -9.12 12.77
CA ASP A 37 9.94 -10.13 12.75
C ASP A 37 9.38 -11.35 12.02
N ILE A 38 10.02 -11.74 10.92
CA ILE A 38 9.52 -12.75 9.98
C ILE A 38 10.63 -13.76 9.73
N SER A 39 10.34 -15.04 9.90
CA SER A 39 11.21 -16.16 9.51
C SER A 39 10.61 -16.90 8.33
N ILE A 40 11.38 -17.08 7.27
CA ILE A 40 10.95 -17.72 6.02
C ILE A 40 11.87 -18.89 5.73
N ASP A 41 11.30 -20.06 5.46
CA ASP A 41 12.02 -21.24 4.98
C ASP A 41 11.39 -21.75 3.69
N GLY A 42 12.21 -21.83 2.64
CA GLY A 42 11.76 -22.17 1.31
C GLY A 42 10.53 -21.36 0.91
N ASP A 43 9.41 -22.07 0.69
CA ASP A 43 8.17 -21.45 0.26
C ASP A 43 7.24 -20.93 1.36
N PHE A 44 7.64 -21.10 2.62
CA PHE A 44 6.73 -21.05 3.76
C PHE A 44 7.16 -19.99 4.77
N LEU A 45 6.17 -19.38 5.40
CA LEU A 45 6.36 -18.52 6.56
C LEU A 45 6.47 -19.43 7.80
N MET A 46 7.64 -19.47 8.43
CA MET A 46 7.88 -20.30 9.62
C MET A 46 7.44 -19.59 10.90
N ASP A 47 7.74 -18.30 11.00
CA ASP A 47 7.37 -17.49 12.15
C ASP A 47 7.04 -16.06 11.71
N CYS A 48 6.10 -15.44 12.41
CA CYS A 48 5.80 -14.03 12.26
C CYS A 48 5.32 -13.44 13.57
N ARG A 49 5.93 -12.33 13.96
CA ARG A 49 5.58 -11.56 15.15
C ARG A 49 5.53 -10.08 14.85
N VAL A 50 4.56 -9.38 15.43
CA VAL A 50 4.56 -7.93 15.50
C VAL A 50 5.59 -7.48 16.54
N ALA A 51 6.73 -6.97 16.09
CA ALA A 51 7.80 -6.45 16.92
C ALA A 51 7.48 -5.03 17.43
N VAL A 52 6.81 -4.21 16.60
CA VAL A 52 6.30 -2.89 16.97
C VAL A 52 4.88 -2.75 16.42
N SER A 53 3.94 -2.41 17.29
CA SER A 53 2.52 -2.20 16.94
C SER A 53 2.33 -0.95 16.07
N SER A 54 1.37 -1.02 15.16
CA SER A 54 0.89 0.14 14.39
C SER A 54 0.08 1.14 15.23
N GLY A 55 -0.38 0.73 16.42
CA GLY A 55 -1.35 1.45 17.23
C GLY A 55 -2.81 1.13 16.88
N ASP A 56 -3.06 0.23 15.93
CA ASP A 56 -4.40 -0.22 15.53
C ASP A 56 -4.46 -1.76 15.58
N THR A 57 -5.36 -2.29 16.41
CA THR A 57 -5.49 -3.74 16.63
C THR A 57 -5.94 -4.48 15.37
N PHE A 58 -6.73 -3.84 14.51
CA PHE A 58 -7.15 -4.45 13.24
C PHE A 58 -5.96 -4.55 12.29
N ILE A 59 -5.18 -3.48 12.10
CA ILE A 59 -3.95 -3.48 11.28
C ILE A 59 -2.98 -4.56 11.77
N ASP A 60 -2.71 -4.60 13.09
CA ASP A 60 -1.80 -5.57 13.69
C ASP A 60 -2.26 -7.02 13.44
N SER A 61 -3.58 -7.27 13.48
CA SER A 61 -4.16 -8.59 13.19
C SER A 61 -4.01 -9.02 11.72
N GLN A 62 -3.89 -8.07 10.80
CA GLN A 62 -3.73 -8.36 9.37
C GLN A 62 -2.27 -8.64 8.99
N ALA A 63 -1.31 -8.20 9.79
CA ALA A 63 0.09 -8.14 9.39
C ALA A 63 0.68 -9.53 9.08
N CYS A 64 0.60 -10.47 10.01
CA CYS A 64 1.15 -11.82 9.79
C CYS A 64 0.35 -12.62 8.75
N ARG A 65 -0.96 -12.40 8.64
CA ARG A 65 -1.77 -12.99 7.58
C ARG A 65 -1.37 -12.45 6.19
N ALA A 66 -1.06 -11.16 6.09
CA ALA A 66 -0.55 -10.57 4.86
C ALA A 66 0.83 -11.13 4.50
N ALA A 67 1.73 -11.25 5.49
CA ALA A 67 3.05 -11.84 5.30
C ALA A 67 2.98 -13.27 4.75
N ASP A 68 2.15 -14.14 5.33
CA ASP A 68 1.97 -15.53 4.86
C ASP A 68 1.52 -15.59 3.39
N VAL A 69 0.51 -14.78 3.04
CA VAL A 69 0.01 -14.72 1.65
C VAL A 69 1.09 -14.23 0.69
N CYS A 70 1.87 -13.23 1.08
CA CYS A 70 2.92 -12.68 0.23
C CYS A 70 4.09 -13.64 0.04
N VAL A 71 4.49 -14.34 1.11
CA VAL A 71 5.44 -15.44 1.09
C VAL A 71 4.95 -16.52 0.13
N ARG A 72 3.73 -17.04 0.29
CA ARG A 72 3.13 -18.06 -0.61
C ARG A 72 3.04 -17.64 -2.08
N ARG A 73 3.09 -16.34 -2.38
CA ARG A 73 3.13 -15.78 -3.74
C ARG A 73 4.55 -15.63 -4.30
N GLY A 74 5.57 -16.11 -3.60
CA GLY A 74 6.96 -16.03 -4.01
C GLY A 74 7.62 -14.67 -3.76
N MET A 75 7.02 -13.79 -2.94
CA MET A 75 7.66 -12.53 -2.56
C MET A 75 8.72 -12.82 -1.49
N ARG A 76 9.98 -12.94 -1.90
CA ARG A 76 11.10 -13.32 -1.02
C ARG A 76 12.07 -12.18 -0.69
N THR A 77 12.21 -11.20 -1.58
CA THR A 77 13.08 -10.05 -1.30
C THR A 77 12.37 -9.12 -0.32
N SER A 78 13.12 -8.53 0.62
CA SER A 78 12.57 -7.66 1.65
C SER A 78 11.69 -6.54 1.07
N SER A 79 12.12 -5.93 -0.04
CA SER A 79 11.37 -4.86 -0.73
C SER A 79 10.04 -5.35 -1.32
N ARG A 80 10.03 -6.50 -2.00
CA ARG A 80 8.81 -7.06 -2.60
C ARG A 80 7.87 -7.59 -1.53
N LEU A 81 8.40 -8.26 -0.52
CA LEU A 81 7.62 -8.77 0.60
C LEU A 81 6.92 -7.62 1.33
N LEU A 82 7.65 -6.55 1.68
CA LEU A 82 7.11 -5.38 2.36
C LEU A 82 6.01 -4.70 1.52
N ALA A 83 6.29 -4.41 0.24
CA ALA A 83 5.30 -3.79 -0.65
C ALA A 83 4.02 -4.63 -0.79
N CYS A 84 4.17 -5.97 -0.81
CA CYS A 84 3.02 -6.87 -0.82
C CYS A 84 2.23 -6.82 0.48
N ILE A 85 2.91 -6.86 1.64
CA ILE A 85 2.29 -6.78 2.96
C ILE A 85 1.49 -5.47 3.08
N ASP A 86 2.12 -4.34 2.76
CA ASP A 86 1.52 -3.02 2.82
C ASP A 86 0.26 -2.93 1.95
N HIS A 87 0.35 -3.39 0.70
CA HIS A 87 -0.79 -3.42 -0.22
C HIS A 87 -1.95 -4.27 0.32
N ARG A 88 -1.65 -5.43 0.90
CA ARG A 88 -2.67 -6.35 1.45
C ARG A 88 -3.34 -5.78 2.68
N ILE A 89 -2.59 -5.14 3.58
CA ILE A 89 -3.15 -4.45 4.74
C ILE A 89 -4.04 -3.29 4.27
N ALA A 90 -3.56 -2.43 3.36
CA ALA A 90 -4.34 -1.32 2.83
C ALA A 90 -5.70 -1.78 2.27
N LEU A 91 -5.71 -2.87 1.47
CA LEU A 91 -6.95 -3.47 0.98
C LEU A 91 -7.86 -3.99 2.10
N ALA A 92 -7.30 -4.60 3.15
CA ALA A 92 -8.09 -5.10 4.28
C ALA A 92 -8.76 -3.97 5.04
N VAL A 93 -8.03 -2.89 5.33
CA VAL A 93 -8.60 -1.75 6.06
C VAL A 93 -9.63 -1.02 5.21
N SER A 94 -9.40 -0.82 3.90
CA SER A 94 -10.42 -0.20 3.02
C SER A 94 -11.73 -1.01 3.00
N ARG A 95 -11.65 -2.34 3.02
CA ARG A 95 -12.85 -3.20 3.13
C ARG A 95 -13.53 -3.06 4.49
N HIS A 96 -12.76 -3.04 5.58
CA HIS A 96 -13.28 -2.89 6.93
C HIS A 96 -14.01 -1.55 7.14
N ASP A 97 -13.47 -0.46 6.60
CA ASP A 97 -14.10 0.85 6.72
C ASP A 97 -15.38 0.93 5.88
N ALA A 98 -15.37 0.34 4.68
CA ALA A 98 -16.57 0.23 3.83
C ALA A 98 -17.69 -0.58 4.50
N THR A 99 -17.36 -1.58 5.33
CA THR A 99 -18.37 -2.31 6.12
C THR A 99 -18.92 -1.51 7.29
N LYS A 100 -18.09 -0.68 7.94
CA LYS A 100 -18.53 0.20 9.02
C LYS A 100 -19.47 1.31 8.53
N SER A 101 -19.23 1.87 7.35
CA SER A 101 -20.05 2.95 6.79
C SER A 101 -21.45 2.51 6.36
N LYS A 102 -21.73 1.22 6.29
CA LYS A 102 -23.05 0.66 5.90
C LYS A 102 -23.91 0.27 7.10
N ASN A 103 -23.39 0.40 8.32
CA ASN A 103 -24.05 0.04 9.57
C ASN A 103 -24.30 1.29 10.41
#